data_AF-A0A6C0K4J8-F1
#
_entry.id   AF-A0A6C0K4J8-F1
#
_cell.length_a   1.000
_cell.length_b   1.000
_cell.length_c   1.000
_cell.angle_alpha   90.00
_cell.angle_beta   90.00
_cell.angle_gamma   90.00
#
_symmetry.space_group_name_H-M   'P 1'
#
loop_
_entity.id
_entity.type
_entity.pdbx_description
1 polymer ?
#
loop_
_entity_poly.entity_id
_entity_poly.type
_entity_poly.pdbx_seq_one_letter_code
_entity_poly.pdbx_strand_id
1 'polypeptide(L)'
;MTLGGGLLQLVAQGKQDVFLTGNPQITWFKMVYRRYTNFSVESQAIYFDGTPDFGKRLTCVVPRRGDLLGPLLLEITLPQIKYKAGTYINTDGNATTATFTGSVSATILTVTAMSTGPPASPPIEEGMYLIGSGITPGTQIISSGTGTGGVGTYTVSVSYMGTVSVNEATTKTFIVQDQNDKASYITNLGHAMIEEVSVEIGEQEIDKQTGEWMHIWSKLSTQPGVQAGFNDMVYNYADGVAPPSTQPVLDNSVSIGGSTYQYGAVKLYVPLQFWFNKNPGLYLPLLALQYHPIRLNLKLRPLSQLIQFYDTNCSNNAACANPPELEPAKIIDLRLYGDFVNLDTEERRRFVSNSHEYLIEQIQYTPNISIPDKTTTAMVSLDFNHPLREIIWIIQRDCMTTVNDWFNYSPLSTFLGESGNNSINMLQQALLQLDGYDRFEVRDAGYFRLVQPYQYHTNVPTDTFIYCYSFAIRPEELQPSGSLNASRIDSMNLQIALRPDPPSTLTDQSDPRYVPIRGNAHIRIYTTNHNILRIVNGFGGLLFKI
;
A
#
# COMPACT_ATOMS: atom_id res chain seq x y z
N MET A 1 36.75 9.60 60.77
CA MET A 1 36.37 9.69 59.35
C MET A 1 35.07 8.90 59.21
N THR A 2 33.93 9.57 59.11
CA THR A 2 32.63 8.89 58.97
C THR A 2 32.64 8.12 57.64
N LEU A 3 32.55 6.79 57.70
CA LEU A 3 32.46 5.97 56.49
C LEU A 3 31.21 6.41 55.71
N GLY A 4 31.42 6.91 54.49
CA GLY A 4 30.33 7.29 53.60
C GLY A 4 29.50 6.07 53.20
N GLY A 5 28.18 6.26 53.02
CA GLY A 5 27.23 5.16 52.78
C GLY A 5 27.61 4.21 51.63
N GLY A 6 28.20 4.72 50.54
CA GLY A 6 28.65 3.87 49.42
C GLY A 6 29.82 2.95 49.76
N LEU A 7 30.73 3.36 50.65
CA LEU A 7 31.85 2.50 51.09
C LEU A 7 31.35 1.37 51.99
N LEU A 8 30.36 1.63 52.85
CA LEU A 8 29.72 0.60 53.68
C LEU A 8 29.06 -0.48 52.81
N GLN A 9 28.43 -0.12 51.70
CA GLN A 9 27.84 -1.07 50.75
C GLN A 9 28.90 -1.94 50.07
N LEU A 10 30.06 -1.38 49.69
CA LEU A 10 31.15 -2.14 49.06
C LEU A 10 31.82 -3.14 50.02
N VAL A 11 31.87 -2.83 51.31
CA VAL A 11 32.43 -3.72 52.34
C VAL A 11 31.49 -4.87 52.69
N ALA A 12 30.19 -4.70 52.49
CA ALA A 12 29.18 -5.72 52.75
C ALA A 12 29.14 -6.80 51.63
N GLN A 13 30.18 -7.64 51.55
CA GLN A 13 30.26 -8.77 50.62
C GLN A 13 29.90 -10.10 51.30
N GLY A 14 29.19 -10.96 50.58
CA GLY A 14 28.77 -12.30 51.01
C GLY A 14 29.09 -13.41 50.00
N LYS A 15 28.74 -14.65 50.34
CA LYS A 15 28.99 -15.82 49.48
C LYS A 15 28.24 -15.78 48.13
N GLN A 16 27.13 -15.05 48.05
CA GLN A 16 26.36 -14.89 46.81
C GLN A 16 27.09 -14.01 45.80
N ASP A 17 27.88 -13.03 46.25
CA ASP A 17 28.61 -12.10 45.38
C ASP A 17 29.71 -12.79 44.57
N VAL A 18 30.15 -13.98 44.99
CA VAL A 18 31.11 -14.80 44.21
C VAL A 18 30.57 -15.11 42.81
N PHE A 19 29.24 -15.32 42.66
CA PHE A 19 28.60 -15.58 41.36
C PHE A 19 28.43 -14.33 40.49
N LEU A 20 28.50 -13.13 41.09
CA LEU A 20 28.26 -11.87 40.39
C LEU A 20 29.57 -11.12 40.11
N THR A 21 30.44 -11.00 41.12
CA THR A 21 31.62 -10.12 41.11
C THR A 21 32.90 -10.77 41.66
N GLY A 22 32.90 -12.08 41.92
CA GLY A 22 34.05 -12.78 42.51
C GLY A 22 35.34 -12.70 41.68
N ASN A 23 35.26 -13.00 40.38
CA ASN A 23 36.34 -12.80 39.42
C ASN A 23 35.80 -12.07 38.18
N PRO A 24 35.69 -10.72 38.22
CA PRO A 24 35.01 -9.96 37.20
C PRO A 24 35.65 -10.11 35.82
N GLN A 25 34.85 -10.51 34.82
CA GLN A 25 35.29 -10.66 33.43
C GLN A 25 34.95 -9.44 32.55
N ILE A 26 34.06 -8.58 33.03
CA ILE A 26 33.60 -7.37 32.34
C ILE A 26 33.59 -6.20 33.33
N THR A 27 33.64 -4.98 32.80
CA THR A 27 33.50 -3.76 33.59
C THR A 27 32.62 -2.77 32.85
N TRP A 28 31.79 -2.02 33.59
CA TRP A 28 30.89 -1.03 33.03
C TRP A 28 31.54 0.37 32.96
N PHE A 29 32.71 0.52 33.58
CA PHE A 29 33.40 1.81 33.69
C PHE A 29 34.53 2.00 32.67
N LYS A 30 34.81 0.97 31.84
CA LYS A 30 35.82 1.03 30.81
C LYS A 30 35.34 0.33 29.54
N MET A 31 34.93 1.12 28.55
CA MET A 31 34.58 0.63 27.23
C MET A 31 35.83 0.60 26.34
N VAL A 32 36.05 -0.51 25.62
CA VAL A 32 37.11 -0.63 24.61
C VAL A 32 36.48 -0.55 23.23
N TYR A 33 36.66 0.58 22.55
CA TYR A 33 36.19 0.75 21.18
C TYR A 33 37.05 -0.05 20.20
N ARG A 34 36.40 -0.76 19.27
CA ARG A 34 37.09 -1.42 18.16
C ARG A 34 37.38 -0.40 17.06
N ARG A 35 38.60 -0.43 16.52
CA ARG A 35 38.93 0.34 15.31
C ARG A 35 38.21 -0.30 14.12
N TYR A 36 37.64 0.53 13.25
CA TYR A 36 37.03 0.13 11.98
C TYR A 36 37.92 0.56 10.82
N THR A 37 37.71 -0.02 9.63
CA THR A 37 38.41 0.39 8.40
C THR A 37 37.90 1.74 7.93
N ASN A 38 38.75 2.55 7.30
CA ASN A 38 38.32 3.87 6.84
C ASN A 38 37.37 3.72 5.64
N PHE A 39 36.23 4.42 5.69
CA PHE A 39 35.26 4.46 4.60
C PHE A 39 34.55 5.82 4.56
N SER A 40 33.97 6.16 3.40
CA SER A 40 33.09 7.32 3.24
C SER A 40 31.78 6.92 2.58
N VAL A 41 30.68 7.55 2.95
CA VAL A 41 29.35 7.31 2.36
C VAL A 41 28.89 8.57 1.65
N GLU A 42 28.37 8.42 0.44
CA GLU A 42 27.77 9.52 -0.33
C GLU A 42 26.48 9.04 -1.00
N SER A 43 25.39 9.78 -0.79
CA SER A 43 24.11 9.50 -1.45
C SER A 43 24.09 10.15 -2.83
N GLN A 44 23.88 9.36 -3.87
CA GLN A 44 23.89 9.86 -5.25
C GLN A 44 22.68 9.36 -6.04
N ALA A 45 22.21 10.18 -6.97
CA ALA A 45 21.09 9.84 -7.84
C ALA A 45 21.47 8.80 -8.91
N ILE A 46 20.59 7.80 -9.04
CA ILE A 46 20.52 6.75 -10.05
C ILE A 46 19.31 7.08 -10.92
N TYR A 47 19.54 7.14 -12.24
CA TYR A 47 18.53 7.57 -13.19
C TYR A 47 17.89 6.38 -13.88
N PHE A 48 16.57 6.43 -14.06
CA PHE A 48 15.82 5.45 -14.85
C PHE A 48 15.97 5.72 -16.34
N ASP A 49 15.97 4.64 -17.10
CA ASP A 49 15.94 4.63 -18.55
C ASP A 49 14.52 4.96 -19.02
N GLY A 50 14.36 6.09 -19.70
CA GLY A 50 13.07 6.57 -20.22
C GLY A 50 12.38 7.61 -19.35
N THR A 51 11.22 8.09 -19.81
CA THR A 51 10.43 9.12 -19.10
C THR A 51 9.49 8.46 -18.09
N PRO A 52 9.66 8.72 -16.77
CA PRO A 52 8.77 8.22 -15.73
C PRO A 52 7.33 8.65 -15.95
N ASP A 53 6.40 7.73 -15.82
CA ASP A 53 4.97 8.01 -15.87
C ASP A 53 4.18 6.90 -15.19
N PHE A 54 2.92 7.16 -14.86
CA PHE A 54 2.04 6.17 -14.24
C PHE A 54 1.82 4.95 -15.14
N GLY A 55 1.69 3.77 -14.56
CA GLY A 55 1.44 2.51 -15.28
C GLY A 55 2.63 1.97 -16.09
N LYS A 56 3.78 2.65 -16.08
CA LYS A 56 4.97 2.22 -16.83
C LYS A 56 5.91 1.37 -15.99
N ARG A 57 6.67 0.53 -16.69
CA ARG A 57 7.85 -0.15 -16.16
C ARG A 57 9.08 0.69 -16.49
N LEU A 58 9.88 0.98 -15.48
CA LEU A 58 11.13 1.73 -15.54
C LEU A 58 12.26 0.79 -15.14
N THR A 59 13.39 0.89 -15.81
CA THR A 59 14.60 0.14 -15.47
C THR A 59 15.70 1.13 -15.23
N CYS A 60 16.57 0.89 -14.25
CA CYS A 60 17.82 1.63 -14.12
C CYS A 60 18.99 0.66 -13.94
N VAL A 61 20.13 1.00 -14.53
CA VAL A 61 21.38 0.30 -14.29
C VAL A 61 22.12 1.04 -13.18
N VAL A 62 22.45 0.32 -12.10
CA VAL A 62 23.19 0.92 -10.98
C VAL A 62 24.59 1.32 -11.46
N PRO A 63 24.97 2.61 -11.36
CA PRO A 63 26.27 3.08 -11.80
C PRO A 63 27.35 2.69 -10.78
N ARG A 64 28.57 2.42 -11.25
CA ARG A 64 29.71 2.06 -10.39
C ARG A 64 30.46 3.28 -9.87
N ARG A 65 29.77 4.13 -9.11
CA ARG A 65 30.33 5.37 -8.55
C ARG A 65 30.99 5.19 -7.18
N GLY A 66 30.72 4.07 -6.50
CA GLY A 66 31.41 3.64 -5.30
C GLY A 66 31.76 2.15 -5.32
N ASP A 67 32.35 1.68 -4.22
CA ASP A 67 32.82 0.31 -4.05
C ASP A 67 31.69 -0.63 -3.59
N LEU A 68 30.83 -0.17 -2.68
CA LEU A 68 29.62 -0.87 -2.22
C LEU A 68 28.37 -0.01 -2.42
N LEU A 69 27.20 -0.65 -2.55
CA LEU A 69 25.89 -0.01 -2.57
C LEU A 69 25.11 -0.36 -1.30
N GLY A 70 24.67 0.68 -0.60
CA GLY A 70 23.83 0.60 0.59
C GLY A 70 22.35 0.89 0.29
N PRO A 71 21.63 1.54 1.23
CA PRO A 71 20.21 1.79 1.13
C PRO A 71 19.81 2.56 -0.12
N LEU A 72 18.61 2.23 -0.61
CA LEU A 72 17.98 2.88 -1.74
C LEU A 72 16.73 3.65 -1.29
N LEU A 73 16.62 4.90 -1.77
CA LEU A 73 15.49 5.79 -1.49
C LEU A 73 14.88 6.28 -2.80
N LEU A 74 13.60 6.03 -3.00
CA LEU A 74 12.86 6.52 -4.17
C LEU A 74 12.23 7.88 -3.84
N GLU A 75 12.67 8.93 -4.52
CA GLU A 75 12.07 10.26 -4.46
C GLU A 75 11.11 10.45 -5.63
N ILE A 76 9.86 10.82 -5.35
CA ILE A 76 8.83 11.04 -6.37
C ILE A 76 8.18 12.40 -6.12
N THR A 77 8.07 13.21 -7.17
CA THR A 77 7.30 14.46 -7.16
C THR A 77 6.11 14.32 -8.10
N LEU A 78 4.92 14.49 -7.56
CA LEU A 78 3.65 14.34 -8.25
C LEU A 78 2.95 15.68 -8.39
N PRO A 79 2.23 15.90 -9.51
CA PRO A 79 1.45 17.11 -9.69
C PRO A 79 0.20 17.09 -8.82
N GLN A 80 -0.44 18.24 -8.69
CA GLN A 80 -1.80 18.31 -8.19
C GLN A 80 -2.76 17.67 -9.21
N ILE A 81 -3.73 16.89 -8.73
CA ILE A 81 -4.79 16.33 -9.57
C ILE A 81 -5.98 17.30 -9.63
N LYS A 82 -6.49 17.51 -10.85
CA LYS A 82 -7.60 18.40 -11.15
C LYS A 82 -8.65 17.68 -11.96
N TYR A 83 -9.90 18.03 -11.73
CA TYR A 83 -11.01 17.55 -12.56
C TYR A 83 -10.95 18.21 -13.94
N LYS A 84 -11.48 17.52 -14.94
CA LYS A 84 -11.65 18.09 -16.28
C LYS A 84 -12.81 19.10 -16.27
N ALA A 85 -12.68 20.19 -17.02
CA ALA A 85 -13.72 21.22 -17.10
C ALA A 85 -15.08 20.62 -17.54
N GLY A 86 -16.15 20.96 -16.81
CA GLY A 86 -17.49 20.48 -17.13
C GLY A 86 -17.78 19.06 -16.65
N THR A 87 -16.96 18.52 -15.75
CA THR A 87 -17.26 17.27 -15.06
C THR A 87 -18.34 17.52 -14.02
N TYR A 88 -19.37 16.67 -13.96
CA TYR A 88 -20.47 16.82 -13.02
C TYR A 88 -20.31 15.84 -11.87
N ILE A 89 -20.27 16.36 -10.63
CA ILE A 89 -20.43 15.53 -9.44
C ILE A 89 -21.88 15.59 -8.98
N ASN A 90 -22.39 14.42 -8.65
CA ASN A 90 -23.72 14.27 -8.11
C ASN A 90 -23.72 14.55 -6.61
N THR A 91 -24.56 15.46 -6.13
CA THR A 91 -24.63 15.76 -4.69
C THR A 91 -25.69 15.00 -3.92
N ASP A 92 -26.56 14.19 -4.55
CA ASP A 92 -27.60 13.42 -3.83
C ASP A 92 -27.77 11.94 -4.31
N GLY A 93 -27.98 11.00 -3.39
CA GLY A 93 -27.85 9.54 -3.59
C GLY A 93 -28.96 8.82 -4.37
N ASN A 94 -30.05 9.51 -4.71
CA ASN A 94 -31.22 8.90 -5.35
C ASN A 94 -31.57 9.63 -6.66
N ALA A 95 -31.03 9.17 -7.80
CA ALA A 95 -31.42 9.68 -9.13
C ALA A 95 -32.53 8.87 -9.77
N THR A 96 -33.44 9.57 -10.42
CA THR A 96 -34.12 9.09 -11.62
C THR A 96 -33.43 9.68 -12.86
N THR A 97 -32.96 8.82 -13.77
CA THR A 97 -32.31 9.23 -15.03
C THR A 97 -33.17 8.80 -16.22
N ALA A 98 -33.62 9.77 -17.01
CA ALA A 98 -34.30 9.54 -18.27
C ALA A 98 -33.27 9.51 -19.41
N THR A 99 -33.28 8.44 -20.21
CA THR A 99 -32.39 8.30 -21.38
C THR A 99 -33.20 8.37 -22.67
N PHE A 100 -32.73 9.18 -23.61
CA PHE A 100 -33.47 9.50 -24.82
C PHE A 100 -32.53 9.88 -25.97
N THR A 101 -33.06 10.06 -27.17
CA THR A 101 -32.33 10.67 -28.29
C THR A 101 -32.99 12.01 -28.58
N GLY A 102 -32.25 13.10 -28.42
CA GLY A 102 -32.77 14.44 -28.66
C GLY A 102 -31.69 15.44 -29.02
N SER A 103 -32.11 16.67 -29.25
CA SER A 103 -31.21 17.81 -29.47
C SER A 103 -31.80 19.07 -28.88
N VAL A 104 -30.95 19.97 -28.42
CA VAL A 104 -31.34 21.30 -27.95
C VAL A 104 -30.86 22.36 -28.92
N SER A 105 -31.72 23.34 -29.20
CA SER A 105 -31.39 24.52 -30.01
C SER A 105 -32.18 25.71 -29.48
N ALA A 106 -31.54 26.87 -29.38
CA ALA A 106 -32.07 27.99 -28.59
C ALA A 106 -32.46 27.47 -27.19
N THR A 107 -33.71 27.65 -26.75
CA THR A 107 -34.21 27.15 -25.46
C THR A 107 -35.08 25.90 -25.59
N ILE A 108 -35.10 25.24 -26.75
CA ILE A 108 -36.00 24.12 -27.03
C ILE A 108 -35.20 22.82 -27.10
N LEU A 109 -35.45 21.92 -26.17
CA LEU A 109 -35.06 20.52 -26.25
C LEU A 109 -36.11 19.75 -27.07
N THR A 110 -35.69 19.07 -28.12
CA THR A 110 -36.52 18.18 -28.94
C THR A 110 -36.09 16.74 -28.69
N VAL A 111 -36.95 15.97 -28.02
CA VAL A 111 -36.77 14.54 -27.77
C VAL A 111 -37.47 13.76 -28.88
N THR A 112 -36.72 12.91 -29.59
CA THR A 112 -37.20 12.15 -30.76
C THR A 112 -37.50 10.69 -30.46
N ALA A 113 -36.84 10.10 -29.46
CA ALA A 113 -37.10 8.74 -29.00
C ALA A 113 -36.72 8.60 -27.53
N MET A 114 -37.50 7.85 -26.76
CA MET A 114 -37.09 7.40 -25.42
C MET A 114 -36.36 6.06 -25.54
N SER A 115 -35.38 5.81 -24.68
CA SER A 115 -34.70 4.51 -24.63
C SER A 115 -35.65 3.40 -24.20
N THR A 116 -35.58 2.23 -24.86
CA THR A 116 -36.54 1.12 -24.68
C THR A 116 -35.91 -0.14 -24.04
N GLY A 117 -34.91 0.01 -23.18
CA GLY A 117 -34.33 -1.10 -22.42
C GLY A 117 -35.05 -1.35 -21.08
N PRO A 118 -35.05 -2.57 -20.51
CA PRO A 118 -35.43 -2.81 -19.12
C PRO A 118 -34.28 -2.38 -18.17
N PRO A 119 -34.53 -1.63 -17.09
CA PRO A 119 -35.81 -1.05 -16.67
C PRO A 119 -36.24 0.12 -17.57
N ALA A 120 -37.55 0.27 -17.79
CA ALA A 120 -38.11 1.33 -18.63
C ALA A 120 -37.62 2.72 -18.16
N SER A 121 -37.20 3.56 -19.10
CA SER A 121 -36.73 4.91 -18.79
C SER A 121 -37.85 5.68 -18.06
N PRO A 122 -37.56 6.32 -16.92
CA PRO A 122 -38.53 7.16 -16.22
C PRO A 122 -38.97 8.34 -17.10
N PRO A 123 -40.14 8.92 -16.83
CA PRO A 123 -40.65 10.06 -17.59
C PRO A 123 -39.75 11.29 -17.41
N ILE A 124 -39.71 12.14 -18.46
CA ILE A 124 -39.04 13.44 -18.40
C ILE A 124 -39.94 14.44 -17.65
N GLU A 125 -39.46 14.98 -16.54
CA GLU A 125 -40.18 15.91 -15.66
C GLU A 125 -39.49 17.28 -15.58
N GLU A 126 -40.25 18.29 -15.18
CA GLU A 126 -39.73 19.64 -14.91
C GLU A 126 -38.76 19.61 -13.72
N GLY A 127 -37.68 20.39 -13.80
CA GLY A 127 -36.60 20.40 -12.82
C GLY A 127 -35.49 19.37 -13.09
N MET A 128 -35.63 18.49 -14.08
CA MET A 128 -34.53 17.61 -14.50
C MET A 128 -33.43 18.40 -15.20
N TYR A 129 -32.18 18.08 -14.91
CA TYR A 129 -30.98 18.65 -15.53
C TYR A 129 -30.59 17.85 -16.77
N LEU A 130 -30.17 18.55 -17.82
CA LEU A 130 -29.66 17.95 -19.05
C LEU A 130 -28.18 17.58 -18.93
N ILE A 131 -27.82 16.41 -19.45
CA ILE A 131 -26.44 15.94 -19.55
C ILE A 131 -26.14 15.66 -21.01
N GLY A 132 -24.99 16.16 -21.47
CA GLY A 132 -24.53 15.92 -22.83
C GLY A 132 -23.30 16.75 -23.17
N SER A 133 -22.53 16.26 -24.15
CA SER A 133 -21.41 17.02 -24.69
C SER A 133 -21.92 18.30 -25.37
N GLY A 134 -21.41 19.46 -24.95
CA GLY A 134 -21.81 20.77 -25.47
C GLY A 134 -23.01 21.40 -24.76
N ILE A 135 -23.59 20.76 -23.75
CA ILE A 135 -24.64 21.33 -22.90
C ILE A 135 -23.98 22.23 -21.84
N THR A 136 -24.43 23.48 -21.78
CA THR A 136 -24.02 24.42 -20.76
C THR A 136 -24.39 23.86 -19.38
N PRO A 137 -23.44 23.77 -18.46
CA PRO A 137 -23.69 23.23 -17.14
C PRO A 137 -24.81 23.93 -16.37
N GLY A 138 -25.66 23.17 -15.67
CA GLY A 138 -26.82 23.69 -14.93
C GLY A 138 -28.09 23.91 -15.79
N THR A 139 -28.09 23.45 -17.04
CA THR A 139 -29.28 23.51 -17.90
C THR A 139 -30.38 22.61 -17.35
N GLN A 140 -31.49 23.20 -16.94
CA GLN A 140 -32.67 22.53 -16.39
C GLN A 140 -33.83 22.58 -17.38
N ILE A 141 -34.68 21.56 -17.35
CA ILE A 141 -36.00 21.61 -17.99
C ILE A 141 -36.91 22.47 -17.13
N ILE A 142 -37.35 23.60 -17.67
CA ILE A 142 -38.20 24.56 -16.95
C ILE A 142 -39.68 24.27 -17.19
N SER A 143 -40.04 23.81 -18.40
CA SER A 143 -41.43 23.54 -18.72
C SER A 143 -41.59 22.45 -19.78
N SER A 144 -42.65 21.66 -19.66
CA SER A 144 -43.08 20.73 -20.71
C SER A 144 -43.72 21.49 -21.89
N GLY A 145 -43.29 21.17 -23.11
CA GLY A 145 -43.89 21.68 -24.35
C GLY A 145 -44.93 20.69 -24.89
N THR A 146 -44.66 20.08 -26.04
CA THR A 146 -45.52 19.00 -26.59
C THR A 146 -45.22 17.63 -25.99
N GLY A 147 -44.11 17.47 -25.25
CA GLY A 147 -43.76 16.22 -24.58
C GLY A 147 -44.33 16.17 -23.16
N THR A 148 -45.16 15.17 -22.86
CA THR A 148 -45.66 14.88 -21.50
C THR A 148 -44.96 13.62 -20.97
N GLY A 149 -43.75 13.79 -20.43
CA GLY A 149 -42.98 12.66 -19.88
C GLY A 149 -42.29 11.74 -20.90
N GLY A 150 -42.18 12.11 -22.18
CA GLY A 150 -41.57 11.26 -23.21
C GLY A 150 -41.12 12.02 -24.47
N VAL A 151 -41.43 11.49 -25.65
CA VAL A 151 -41.09 12.14 -26.93
C VAL A 151 -41.87 13.45 -27.09
N GLY A 152 -41.20 14.51 -27.52
CA GLY A 152 -41.80 15.83 -27.71
C GLY A 152 -40.82 16.96 -27.42
N THR A 153 -41.32 18.18 -27.29
CA THR A 153 -40.49 19.35 -26.99
C THR A 153 -40.59 19.77 -25.53
N TYR A 154 -39.49 20.30 -25.01
CA TYR A 154 -39.34 20.82 -23.65
C TYR A 154 -38.58 22.15 -23.69
N THR A 155 -38.86 23.06 -22.76
CA THR A 155 -38.13 24.33 -22.62
C THR A 155 -37.01 24.16 -21.60
N VAL A 156 -35.81 24.64 -21.92
CA VAL A 156 -34.64 24.56 -21.04
C VAL A 156 -34.20 25.93 -20.53
N SER A 157 -33.45 25.95 -19.43
CA SER A 157 -33.01 27.18 -18.75
C SER A 157 -31.90 27.97 -19.43
N VAL A 158 -31.24 27.38 -20.42
CA VAL A 158 -30.13 28.00 -21.15
C VAL A 158 -30.42 28.03 -22.65
N SER A 159 -30.07 29.14 -23.31
CA SER A 159 -30.18 29.27 -24.76
C SER A 159 -28.91 28.85 -25.48
N TYR A 160 -29.03 28.00 -26.49
CA TYR A 160 -27.91 27.50 -27.30
C TYR A 160 -27.83 28.16 -28.67
N MET A 161 -26.62 28.54 -29.07
CA MET A 161 -26.32 29.02 -30.42
C MET A 161 -26.01 27.80 -31.30
N GLY A 162 -27.04 27.28 -31.98
CA GLY A 162 -26.95 26.07 -32.81
C GLY A 162 -27.55 24.83 -32.15
N THR A 163 -27.46 23.69 -32.84
CA THR A 163 -28.04 22.41 -32.39
C THR A 163 -27.00 21.56 -31.68
N VAL A 164 -27.28 21.17 -30.44
CA VAL A 164 -26.45 20.29 -29.61
C VAL A 164 -27.21 18.99 -29.34
N SER A 165 -26.58 17.84 -29.54
CA SER A 165 -27.19 16.54 -29.24
C SER A 165 -27.29 16.31 -27.73
N VAL A 166 -28.43 15.79 -27.28
CA VAL A 166 -28.69 15.46 -25.88
C VAL A 166 -29.22 14.04 -25.80
N ASN A 167 -28.63 13.24 -24.93
CA ASN A 167 -28.95 11.83 -24.78
C ASN A 167 -29.55 11.47 -23.41
N GLU A 168 -29.40 12.33 -22.40
CA GLU A 168 -29.78 12.00 -21.02
C GLU A 168 -30.27 13.23 -20.23
N ALA A 169 -31.20 13.01 -19.30
CA ALA A 169 -31.62 13.99 -18.29
C ALA A 169 -31.85 13.33 -16.93
N THR A 170 -31.74 14.07 -15.83
CA THR A 170 -31.81 13.49 -14.47
C THR A 170 -32.30 14.48 -13.42
N THR A 171 -32.94 13.98 -12.36
CA THR A 171 -33.52 14.77 -11.25
C THR A 171 -32.51 15.29 -10.23
N LYS A 172 -31.24 14.90 -10.32
CA LYS A 172 -30.17 15.25 -9.37
C LYS A 172 -29.69 16.69 -9.51
N THR A 173 -29.34 17.32 -8.38
CA THR A 173 -28.50 18.53 -8.39
C THR A 173 -27.07 18.13 -8.73
N PHE A 174 -26.50 18.72 -9.78
CA PHE A 174 -25.09 18.52 -10.12
C PHE A 174 -24.32 19.79 -9.82
N ILE A 175 -23.19 19.65 -9.11
CA ILE A 175 -22.18 20.69 -9.09
C ILE A 175 -21.25 20.45 -10.27
N VAL A 176 -21.03 21.51 -11.02
CA VAL A 176 -20.07 21.55 -12.11
C VAL A 176 -18.71 21.69 -11.47
N GLN A 177 -17.88 20.65 -11.58
CA GLN A 177 -16.49 20.79 -11.21
C GLN A 177 -15.73 21.48 -12.35
N ASP A 178 -15.09 22.59 -12.00
CA ASP A 178 -14.20 23.34 -12.87
C ASP A 178 -12.81 22.69 -12.90
N GLN A 179 -11.96 23.03 -13.87
CA GLN A 179 -10.53 22.68 -13.87
C GLN A 179 -9.77 23.19 -12.64
N ASN A 180 -10.40 24.10 -11.88
CA ASN A 180 -9.86 24.60 -10.62
C ASN A 180 -10.23 23.72 -9.41
N ASP A 181 -11.16 22.77 -9.57
CA ASP A 181 -11.55 21.84 -8.51
C ASP A 181 -10.55 20.69 -8.39
N LYS A 182 -10.39 20.23 -7.15
CA LYS A 182 -9.22 19.47 -6.70
C LYS A 182 -9.60 18.04 -6.34
N ALA A 183 -8.84 17.07 -6.84
CA ALA A 183 -8.97 15.66 -6.45
C ALA A 183 -7.77 15.24 -5.59
N SER A 184 -7.97 14.23 -4.74
CA SER A 184 -6.94 13.73 -3.82
C SER A 184 -6.35 12.39 -4.30
N TYR A 185 -5.08 12.20 -3.98
CA TYR A 185 -4.45 10.88 -4.00
C TYR A 185 -4.96 10.02 -2.83
N ILE A 186 -4.81 8.71 -2.98
CA ILE A 186 -5.06 7.73 -1.92
C ILE A 186 -4.09 7.87 -0.75
N THR A 187 -4.47 7.31 0.39
CA THR A 187 -3.57 7.16 1.54
C THR A 187 -2.47 6.13 1.24
N ASN A 188 -1.33 6.25 1.92
CA ASN A 188 -0.14 5.39 1.73
C ASN A 188 0.35 5.36 0.26
N LEU A 189 0.20 6.47 -0.45
CA LEU A 189 0.49 6.59 -1.87
C LEU A 189 1.89 6.07 -2.25
N GLY A 190 2.89 6.32 -1.40
CA GLY A 190 4.27 5.88 -1.65
C GLY A 190 4.40 4.38 -1.85
N HIS A 191 3.79 3.58 -0.97
CA HIS A 191 3.77 2.14 -1.12
C HIS A 191 2.78 1.69 -2.19
N ALA A 192 1.59 2.28 -2.25
CA ALA A 192 0.55 1.86 -3.19
C ALA A 192 0.98 2.06 -4.66
N MET A 193 1.74 3.12 -4.94
CA MET A 193 2.24 3.42 -6.28
C MET A 193 3.19 2.33 -6.83
N ILE A 194 3.94 1.67 -5.96
CA ILE A 194 4.86 0.59 -6.34
C ILE A 194 4.04 -0.70 -6.51
N GLU A 195 3.82 -1.11 -7.76
CA GLU A 195 3.21 -2.41 -8.03
C GLU A 195 4.21 -3.54 -7.73
N GLU A 196 5.41 -3.42 -8.30
CA GLU A 196 6.54 -4.32 -8.06
C GLU A 196 7.87 -3.60 -8.24
N VAL A 197 8.86 -4.03 -7.48
CA VAL A 197 10.27 -3.67 -7.68
C VAL A 197 11.12 -4.92 -7.60
N SER A 198 12.04 -5.10 -8.55
CA SER A 198 12.97 -6.24 -8.55
C SER A 198 14.41 -5.79 -8.74
N VAL A 199 15.32 -6.59 -8.18
CA VAL A 199 16.77 -6.44 -8.33
C VAL A 199 17.33 -7.62 -9.10
N GLU A 200 18.01 -7.32 -10.18
CA GLU A 200 18.68 -8.29 -11.05
C GLU A 200 20.18 -8.08 -10.99
N ILE A 201 20.93 -9.18 -10.94
CA ILE A 201 22.39 -9.18 -11.05
C ILE A 201 22.77 -10.03 -12.27
N GLY A 202 23.36 -9.41 -13.28
CA GLY A 202 23.62 -10.05 -14.57
C GLY A 202 22.32 -10.22 -15.37
N GLU A 203 21.82 -11.44 -15.44
CA GLU A 203 20.55 -11.80 -16.09
C GLU A 203 19.62 -12.58 -15.13
N GLN A 204 19.95 -12.60 -13.84
CA GLN A 204 19.21 -13.33 -12.83
C GLN A 204 18.49 -12.35 -11.90
N GLU A 205 17.17 -12.50 -11.77
CA GLU A 205 16.38 -11.87 -10.70
C GLU A 205 16.77 -12.48 -9.35
N ILE A 206 17.21 -11.63 -8.42
CA ILE A 206 17.67 -12.03 -7.10
C ILE A 206 16.57 -11.87 -6.06
N ASP A 207 15.83 -10.76 -6.10
CA ASP A 207 14.68 -10.55 -5.20
C ASP A 207 13.65 -9.66 -5.88
N LYS A 208 12.39 -9.86 -5.51
CA LYS A 208 11.23 -9.13 -6.04
C LYS A 208 10.26 -8.83 -4.92
N GLN A 209 9.93 -7.56 -4.76
CA GLN A 209 9.08 -7.06 -3.69
C GLN A 209 7.90 -6.28 -4.25
N THR A 210 6.80 -6.23 -3.51
CA THR A 210 5.60 -5.44 -3.84
C THR A 210 5.47 -4.26 -2.88
N GLY A 211 4.75 -3.21 -3.28
CA GLY A 211 4.40 -2.13 -2.36
C GLY A 211 3.57 -2.60 -1.17
N GLU A 212 2.75 -3.64 -1.35
CA GLU A 212 1.96 -4.28 -0.29
C GLU A 212 2.86 -4.95 0.76
N TRP A 213 3.89 -5.68 0.32
CA TRP A 213 4.90 -6.21 1.24
C TRP A 213 5.57 -5.08 2.03
N MET A 214 6.01 -4.01 1.36
CA MET A 214 6.69 -2.89 2.03
C MET A 214 5.79 -2.22 3.06
N HIS A 215 4.50 -2.08 2.76
CA HIS A 215 3.50 -1.60 3.70
C HIS A 215 3.38 -2.53 4.91
N ILE A 216 3.16 -3.83 4.69
CA ILE A 216 3.04 -4.84 5.75
C ILE A 216 4.28 -4.84 6.65
N TRP A 217 5.48 -4.90 6.05
CA TRP A 217 6.74 -4.92 6.79
C TRP A 217 6.94 -3.63 7.59
N SER A 218 6.67 -2.47 6.98
CA SER A 218 6.78 -1.18 7.68
C SER A 218 5.87 -1.10 8.91
N LYS A 219 4.68 -1.70 8.87
CA LYS A 219 3.76 -1.71 10.01
C LYS A 219 4.25 -2.58 11.17
N LEU A 220 5.00 -3.64 10.88
CA LEU A 220 5.55 -4.57 11.87
C LEU A 220 6.90 -4.09 12.44
N SER A 221 7.78 -3.54 11.60
CA SER A 221 9.17 -3.28 11.99
C SER A 221 9.48 -1.81 12.34
N THR A 222 8.57 -0.88 12.09
CA THR A 222 8.83 0.56 12.33
C THR A 222 8.62 0.91 13.79
N GLN A 223 9.62 1.56 14.40
CA GLN A 223 9.54 1.98 15.80
C GLN A 223 8.51 3.11 15.98
N PRO A 224 7.73 3.13 17.08
CA PRO A 224 6.71 4.16 17.32
C PRO A 224 7.25 5.60 17.25
N GLY A 225 8.51 5.83 17.66
CA GLY A 225 9.13 7.16 17.65
C GLY A 225 9.43 7.72 16.24
N VAL A 226 9.60 6.85 15.23
CA VAL A 226 9.86 7.27 13.84
C VAL A 226 8.63 7.12 12.93
N GLN A 227 7.58 6.43 13.42
CA GLN A 227 6.38 6.13 12.64
C GLN A 227 5.70 7.36 12.05
N ALA A 228 5.62 8.47 12.80
CA ALA A 228 5.00 9.70 12.32
C ALA A 228 5.75 10.28 11.11
N GLY A 229 7.08 10.39 11.20
CA GLY A 229 7.91 10.84 10.08
C GLY A 229 7.88 9.87 8.90
N PHE A 230 7.81 8.56 9.16
CA PHE A 230 7.63 7.56 8.11
C PHE A 230 6.29 7.72 7.38
N ASN A 231 5.22 7.95 8.13
CA ASN A 231 3.90 8.21 7.54
C ASN A 231 3.93 9.45 6.63
N ASP A 232 4.67 10.49 7.01
CA ASP A 232 4.84 11.67 6.17
C ASP A 232 5.59 11.37 4.86
N MET A 233 6.64 10.55 4.94
CA MET A 233 7.44 10.16 3.78
C MET A 233 6.63 9.41 2.71
N VAL A 234 5.65 8.59 3.11
CA VAL A 234 4.87 7.73 2.20
C VAL A 234 3.42 8.20 1.98
N TYR A 235 3.07 9.41 2.47
CA TYR A 235 1.72 9.98 2.39
C TYR A 235 0.65 9.09 3.07
N ASN A 236 0.97 8.59 4.27
CA ASN A 236 0.05 7.81 5.10
C ASN A 236 -0.67 8.73 6.10
N TYR A 237 -1.69 9.44 5.61
CA TYR A 237 -2.57 10.25 6.45
C TYR A 237 -3.94 9.57 6.57
N ALA A 238 -4.59 9.77 7.71
CA ALA A 238 -6.00 9.44 7.82
C ALA A 238 -6.80 10.30 6.83
N ASP A 239 -7.88 9.75 6.31
CA ASP A 239 -8.74 10.43 5.34
C ASP A 239 -9.11 11.85 5.82
N GLY A 240 -8.84 12.86 4.98
CA GLY A 240 -9.15 14.26 5.29
C GLY A 240 -8.25 14.91 6.35
N VAL A 241 -7.12 14.31 6.71
CA VAL A 241 -6.09 14.93 7.56
C VAL A 241 -4.93 15.42 6.69
N ALA A 242 -4.63 16.71 6.76
CA ALA A 242 -3.54 17.31 5.99
C ALA A 242 -2.16 16.80 6.45
N PRO A 243 -1.19 16.59 5.54
CA PRO A 243 0.21 16.46 5.91
C PRO A 243 0.66 17.65 6.76
N PRO A 244 1.55 17.45 7.77
CA PRO A 244 2.18 18.57 8.45
C PRO A 244 2.91 19.48 7.45
N SER A 245 2.93 20.78 7.75
CA SER A 245 3.38 21.90 6.90
C SER A 245 4.84 21.87 6.40
N THR A 246 5.56 20.78 6.65
CA THR A 246 6.95 20.57 6.25
C THR A 246 7.11 19.99 4.85
N GLN A 247 6.04 19.49 4.23
CA GLN A 247 5.99 19.21 2.79
C GLN A 247 5.45 20.45 2.06
N PRO A 248 6.06 20.91 0.96
CA PRO A 248 5.56 22.04 0.18
C PRO A 248 4.26 21.63 -0.54
N VAL A 249 3.13 21.70 0.15
CA VAL A 249 1.81 21.71 -0.48
C VAL A 249 1.65 23.10 -1.10
N LEU A 250 1.89 23.20 -2.41
CA LEU A 250 1.60 24.40 -3.19
C LEU A 250 0.08 24.60 -3.23
N ASP A 251 -0.41 25.34 -2.24
CA ASP A 251 -1.67 26.08 -2.17
C ASP A 251 -2.98 25.32 -2.40
N ASN A 252 -3.62 24.89 -1.29
CA ASN A 252 -4.96 25.31 -0.87
C ASN A 252 -5.69 24.19 -0.09
N SER A 253 -5.79 24.32 1.23
CA SER A 253 -6.73 23.54 2.06
C SER A 253 -8.18 23.97 1.81
N VAL A 254 -9.07 23.01 1.55
CA VAL A 254 -10.53 23.23 1.56
C VAL A 254 -11.11 22.56 2.80
N SER A 255 -11.84 23.31 3.63
CA SER A 255 -12.55 22.74 4.78
C SER A 255 -14.00 22.45 4.39
N ILE A 256 -14.40 21.18 4.39
CA ILE A 256 -15.79 20.75 4.15
C ILE A 256 -16.28 20.01 5.40
N GLY A 257 -17.34 20.50 6.03
CA GLY A 257 -17.96 19.83 7.18
C GLY A 257 -17.08 19.71 8.43
N GLY A 258 -16.07 20.56 8.61
CA GLY A 258 -15.13 20.52 9.74
C GLY A 258 -13.85 19.70 9.50
N SER A 259 -13.77 18.96 8.39
CA SER A 259 -12.56 18.26 7.94
C SER A 259 -11.77 19.12 6.94
N THR A 260 -10.44 19.15 7.04
CA THR A 260 -9.57 20.00 6.20
C THR A 260 -8.83 19.15 5.16
N TYR A 261 -9.25 19.26 3.91
CA TYR A 261 -8.66 18.54 2.78
C TYR A 261 -7.57 19.40 2.14
N GLN A 262 -6.33 18.93 2.11
CA GLN A 262 -5.27 19.60 1.36
C GLN A 262 -5.04 18.92 0.02
N TYR A 263 -5.00 19.74 -1.02
CA TYR A 263 -4.78 19.30 -2.38
C TYR A 263 -3.58 20.06 -2.95
N GLY A 264 -2.67 19.36 -3.62
CA GLY A 264 -1.48 19.98 -4.18
C GLY A 264 -0.52 18.98 -4.78
N ALA A 265 0.62 19.47 -5.24
CA ALA A 265 1.74 18.62 -5.59
C ALA A 265 2.24 17.86 -4.36
N VAL A 266 2.59 16.59 -4.53
CA VAL A 266 3.02 15.70 -3.45
C VAL A 266 4.45 15.28 -3.69
N LYS A 267 5.30 15.36 -2.67
CA LYS A 267 6.65 14.79 -2.69
C LYS A 267 6.73 13.61 -1.75
N LEU A 268 7.18 12.46 -2.26
CA LEU A 268 7.28 11.20 -1.55
C LEU A 268 8.74 10.76 -1.42
N TYR A 269 9.03 10.07 -0.33
CA TYR A 269 10.33 9.46 -0.04
C TYR A 269 10.09 8.00 0.36
N VAL A 270 10.26 7.06 -0.57
CA VAL A 270 9.93 5.65 -0.34
C VAL A 270 11.20 4.82 -0.18
N PRO A 271 11.57 4.37 1.03
CA PRO A 271 12.74 3.53 1.22
C PRO A 271 12.46 2.12 0.70
N LEU A 272 13.34 1.59 -0.16
CA LEU A 272 13.24 0.20 -0.64
C LEU A 272 13.75 -0.75 0.45
N GLN A 273 13.32 -2.02 0.44
CA GLN A 273 13.56 -2.96 1.55
C GLN A 273 14.29 -4.25 1.14
N PHE A 274 15.19 -4.17 0.15
CA PHE A 274 16.08 -5.29 -0.19
C PHE A 274 17.05 -5.60 0.95
N TRP A 275 17.64 -6.81 0.96
CA TRP A 275 18.55 -7.27 2.02
C TRP A 275 19.73 -6.31 2.27
N PHE A 276 20.26 -5.69 1.21
CA PHE A 276 21.39 -4.75 1.29
C PHE A 276 20.98 -3.34 1.77
N ASN A 277 19.68 -3.06 1.90
CA ASN A 277 19.19 -1.80 2.47
C ASN A 277 19.08 -1.84 4.00
N LYS A 278 19.09 -3.03 4.61
CA LYS A 278 18.82 -3.21 6.04
C LYS A 278 20.09 -3.11 6.91
N ASN A 279 21.24 -3.58 6.40
CA ASN A 279 22.46 -3.69 7.20
C ASN A 279 23.73 -3.39 6.37
N PRO A 280 24.62 -2.49 6.86
CA PRO A 280 25.94 -2.24 6.26
C PRO A 280 26.80 -3.47 5.98
N GLY A 281 26.68 -4.51 6.81
CA GLY A 281 27.41 -5.77 6.62
C GLY A 281 26.98 -6.57 5.38
N LEU A 282 25.84 -6.23 4.77
CA LEU A 282 25.33 -6.85 3.54
C LEU A 282 25.25 -5.88 2.35
N TYR A 283 25.90 -4.72 2.43
CA TYR A 283 25.97 -3.82 1.28
C TYR A 283 26.51 -4.53 0.06
N LEU A 284 25.89 -4.28 -1.08
CA LEU A 284 26.15 -5.00 -2.31
C LEU A 284 27.51 -4.58 -2.87
N PRO A 285 28.49 -5.49 -3.01
CA PRO A 285 29.84 -5.11 -3.44
C PRO A 285 29.92 -4.92 -4.95
N LEU A 286 29.63 -3.70 -5.40
CA LEU A 286 29.68 -3.30 -6.82
C LEU A 286 31.04 -3.61 -7.45
N LEU A 287 32.12 -3.41 -6.68
CA LEU A 287 33.50 -3.66 -7.11
C LEU A 287 33.80 -5.14 -7.39
N ALA A 288 33.10 -6.06 -6.72
CA ALA A 288 33.28 -7.50 -6.84
C ALA A 288 32.38 -8.09 -7.95
N LEU A 289 31.41 -7.31 -8.46
CA LEU A 289 30.47 -7.68 -9.52
C LEU A 289 30.87 -7.01 -10.86
N GLN A 290 32.14 -7.11 -11.25
CA GLN A 290 32.70 -6.37 -12.39
C GLN A 290 32.09 -6.77 -13.74
N TYR A 291 31.64 -8.01 -13.89
CA TYR A 291 31.11 -8.51 -15.15
C TYR A 291 29.58 -8.60 -15.17
N HIS A 292 28.92 -8.42 -14.02
CA HIS A 292 27.46 -8.39 -13.93
C HIS A 292 26.96 -6.95 -13.75
N PRO A 293 26.15 -6.42 -14.70
CA PRO A 293 25.38 -5.22 -14.43
C PRO A 293 24.33 -5.52 -13.36
N ILE A 294 24.07 -4.53 -12.51
CA ILE A 294 22.97 -4.59 -11.54
C ILE A 294 21.85 -3.73 -12.09
N ARG A 295 20.68 -4.33 -12.31
CA ARG A 295 19.49 -3.63 -12.80
C ARG A 295 18.43 -3.61 -11.72
N LEU A 296 17.78 -2.47 -11.58
CA LEU A 296 16.58 -2.34 -10.76
C LEU A 296 15.41 -2.05 -11.68
N ASN A 297 14.40 -2.89 -11.59
CA ASN A 297 13.17 -2.75 -12.36
C ASN A 297 12.06 -2.30 -11.44
N LEU A 298 11.38 -1.21 -11.79
CA LEU A 298 10.29 -0.60 -11.04
C LEU A 298 9.05 -0.56 -11.93
N LYS A 299 7.95 -1.17 -11.48
CA LYS A 299 6.65 -1.07 -12.14
C LYS A 299 5.73 -0.20 -11.29
N LEU A 300 5.24 0.88 -11.88
CA LEU A 300 4.31 1.81 -11.22
C LEU A 300 2.87 1.47 -11.60
N ARG A 301 1.95 1.65 -10.65
CA ARG A 301 0.51 1.52 -10.91
C ARG A 301 -0.02 2.65 -11.81
N PRO A 302 -1.09 2.42 -12.58
CA PRO A 302 -1.76 3.47 -13.32
C PRO A 302 -2.41 4.49 -12.38
N LEU A 303 -2.52 5.76 -12.83
CA LEU A 303 -3.07 6.86 -12.04
C LEU A 303 -4.50 6.58 -11.54
N SER A 304 -5.32 5.91 -12.35
CA SER A 304 -6.71 5.54 -12.00
C SER A 304 -6.81 4.67 -10.75
N GLN A 305 -5.73 3.98 -10.37
CA GLN A 305 -5.66 3.14 -9.16
C GLN A 305 -5.06 3.88 -7.95
N LEU A 306 -4.63 5.13 -8.12
CA LEU A 306 -3.91 5.92 -7.11
C LEU A 306 -4.67 7.18 -6.68
N ILE A 307 -5.92 7.27 -7.12
CA ILE A 307 -6.86 8.34 -6.81
C ILE A 307 -8.08 7.73 -6.14
N GLN A 308 -8.71 8.51 -5.26
CA GLN A 308 -10.00 8.19 -4.67
C GLN A 308 -10.94 9.37 -4.89
N PHE A 309 -12.19 9.07 -5.17
CA PHE A 309 -13.25 10.06 -5.31
C PHE A 309 -14.15 9.99 -4.09
N TYR A 310 -14.23 11.10 -3.35
CA TYR A 310 -15.21 11.27 -2.29
C TYR A 310 -16.49 11.82 -2.91
N ASP A 311 -17.28 10.95 -3.56
CA ASP A 311 -18.68 11.28 -3.80
C ASP A 311 -19.48 10.86 -2.57
N THR A 312 -20.18 11.80 -1.95
CA THR A 312 -21.14 11.55 -0.87
C THR A 312 -22.29 10.62 -1.26
N ASN A 313 -22.38 10.24 -2.55
CA ASN A 313 -23.48 9.50 -3.15
C ASN A 313 -23.07 8.24 -3.90
N CYS A 314 -21.86 7.73 -3.66
CA CYS A 314 -21.60 6.30 -3.85
C CYS A 314 -22.23 5.53 -2.66
N SER A 315 -23.51 5.84 -2.40
CA SER A 315 -24.39 5.11 -1.50
C SER A 315 -24.74 3.79 -2.19
N ASN A 316 -24.14 2.71 -1.69
CA ASN A 316 -24.32 1.31 -2.07
C ASN A 316 -23.36 0.79 -3.15
N ASN A 317 -22.18 0.35 -2.72
CA ASN A 317 -21.48 -0.84 -3.23
C ASN A 317 -21.07 -0.94 -4.72
N ALA A 318 -20.79 0.17 -5.39
CA ALA A 318 -20.04 0.12 -6.64
C ALA A 318 -19.04 1.27 -6.68
N ALA A 319 -17.82 1.00 -7.15
CA ALA A 319 -16.98 2.05 -7.73
C ALA A 319 -17.89 2.96 -8.55
N CYS A 320 -17.85 4.26 -8.25
CA CYS A 320 -18.78 5.23 -8.81
C CYS A 320 -18.89 4.96 -10.33
N ALA A 321 -20.08 4.53 -10.78
CA ALA A 321 -20.24 3.84 -12.07
C ALA A 321 -19.75 4.68 -13.27
N ASN A 322 -19.67 6.00 -13.06
CA ASN A 322 -18.97 6.95 -13.91
C ASN A 322 -18.08 7.82 -13.02
N PRO A 323 -16.79 7.49 -12.83
CA PRO A 323 -15.89 8.36 -12.06
C PRO A 323 -15.72 9.68 -12.82
N PRO A 324 -15.63 10.82 -12.11
CA PRO A 324 -15.41 12.11 -12.75
C PRO A 324 -14.11 12.11 -13.58
N GLU A 325 -14.16 12.68 -14.80
CA GLU A 325 -12.99 12.74 -15.67
C GLU A 325 -11.93 13.68 -15.06
N LEU A 326 -10.67 13.24 -15.07
CA LEU A 326 -9.54 14.02 -14.61
C LEU A 326 -8.76 14.61 -15.78
N GLU A 327 -8.12 15.74 -15.53
CA GLU A 327 -7.09 16.25 -16.43
C GLU A 327 -5.89 15.28 -16.47
N PRO A 328 -5.26 15.07 -17.65
CA PRO A 328 -4.08 14.22 -17.75
C PRO A 328 -2.95 14.70 -16.83
N ALA A 329 -2.64 13.93 -15.80
CA ALA A 329 -1.53 14.18 -14.89
C ALA A 329 -0.35 13.24 -15.18
N LYS A 330 0.86 13.79 -15.13
CA LYS A 330 2.13 13.06 -15.32
C LYS A 330 3.02 13.25 -14.12
N ILE A 331 3.86 12.26 -13.82
CA ILE A 331 4.89 12.37 -12.78
C ILE A 331 5.83 13.54 -13.13
N ILE A 332 6.05 14.46 -12.19
CA ILE A 332 6.89 15.64 -12.42
C ILE A 332 8.36 15.24 -12.39
N ASP A 333 8.76 14.48 -11.37
CA ASP A 333 10.13 14.01 -11.20
C ASP A 333 10.12 12.66 -10.46
N LEU A 334 11.02 11.77 -10.85
CA LEU A 334 11.21 10.48 -10.20
C LEU A 334 12.69 10.14 -10.22
N ARG A 335 13.28 10.01 -9.03
CA ARG A 335 14.71 9.75 -8.85
C ARG A 335 14.90 8.64 -7.83
N LEU A 336 15.85 7.76 -8.11
CA LEU A 336 16.33 6.80 -7.13
C LEU A 336 17.63 7.33 -6.55
N TYR A 337 17.75 7.42 -5.23
CA TYR A 337 19.01 7.70 -4.56
C TYR A 337 19.58 6.41 -3.99
N GLY A 338 20.88 6.22 -4.13
CA GLY A 338 21.60 5.12 -3.52
C GLY A 338 22.81 5.61 -2.75
N ASP A 339 23.03 5.04 -1.58
CA ASP A 339 24.20 5.34 -0.76
C ASP A 339 25.40 4.53 -1.27
N PHE A 340 26.37 5.22 -1.86
CA PHE A 340 27.61 4.63 -2.33
C PHE A 340 28.67 4.71 -1.23
N VAL A 341 29.29 3.57 -0.92
CA VAL A 341 30.39 3.50 0.05
C VAL A 341 31.71 3.35 -0.68
N ASN A 342 32.67 4.21 -0.35
CA ASN A 342 34.05 4.14 -0.84
C ASN A 342 34.93 3.56 0.25
N LEU A 343 35.72 2.54 -0.10
CA LEU A 343 36.58 1.82 0.82
C LEU A 343 38.04 2.27 0.67
N ASP A 344 38.83 2.10 1.72
CA ASP A 344 40.28 2.29 1.62
C ASP A 344 40.92 1.25 0.68
N THR A 345 42.08 1.60 0.14
CA THR A 345 42.81 0.86 -0.89
C THR A 345 43.05 -0.61 -0.51
N GLU A 346 43.37 -0.88 0.76
CA GLU A 346 43.65 -2.24 1.21
C GLU A 346 42.36 -3.09 1.26
N GLU A 347 41.28 -2.56 1.84
CA GLU A 347 40.01 -3.26 1.94
C GLU A 347 39.41 -3.49 0.55
N ARG A 348 39.44 -2.46 -0.31
CA ARG A 348 39.05 -2.55 -1.72
C ARG A 348 39.77 -3.69 -2.45
N ARG A 349 41.09 -3.83 -2.27
CA ARG A 349 41.86 -4.94 -2.87
C ARG A 349 41.38 -6.31 -2.36
N ARG A 350 41.10 -6.44 -1.06
CA ARG A 350 40.58 -7.68 -0.46
C ARG A 350 39.21 -8.05 -1.01
N PHE A 351 38.34 -7.08 -1.23
CA PHE A 351 37.04 -7.32 -1.86
C PHE A 351 37.14 -7.79 -3.31
N VAL A 352 38.14 -7.36 -4.08
CA VAL A 352 38.36 -7.88 -5.45
C VAL A 352 38.94 -9.29 -5.42
N SER A 353 39.92 -9.54 -4.55
CA SER A 353 40.71 -10.78 -4.58
C SER A 353 39.97 -11.98 -3.98
N ASN A 354 39.10 -11.74 -3.00
CA ASN A 354 38.46 -12.81 -2.24
C ASN A 354 37.07 -13.13 -2.82
N SER A 355 36.68 -14.40 -2.70
CA SER A 355 35.30 -14.82 -2.89
C SER A 355 34.44 -14.40 -1.70
N HIS A 356 33.22 -13.93 -1.97
CA HIS A 356 32.26 -13.52 -0.94
C HIS A 356 31.03 -14.41 -0.96
N GLU A 357 30.49 -14.66 0.22
CA GLU A 357 29.21 -15.33 0.41
C GLU A 357 28.37 -14.50 1.36
N TYR A 358 27.22 -14.05 0.87
CA TYR A 358 26.26 -13.29 1.66
C TYR A 358 25.07 -14.18 1.94
N LEU A 359 24.74 -14.34 3.22
CA LEU A 359 23.45 -14.85 3.62
C LEU A 359 22.43 -13.72 3.41
N ILE A 360 21.59 -13.87 2.40
CA ILE A 360 20.62 -12.86 1.99
C ILE A 360 19.20 -13.30 2.32
N GLU A 361 18.31 -12.33 2.28
CA GLU A 361 16.86 -12.49 2.39
C GLU A 361 16.21 -12.31 1.04
N GLN A 362 15.22 -13.17 0.77
CA GLN A 362 14.33 -13.04 -0.36
C GLN A 362 12.88 -13.11 0.12
N ILE A 363 11.99 -12.62 -0.71
CA ILE A 363 10.55 -12.66 -0.45
C ILE A 363 9.90 -13.64 -1.42
N GLN A 364 9.04 -14.49 -0.87
CA GLN A 364 8.08 -15.28 -1.64
C GLN A 364 6.68 -14.91 -1.23
N TYR A 365 5.75 -14.92 -2.19
CA TYR A 365 4.35 -14.65 -1.90
C TYR A 365 3.43 -15.39 -2.84
N THR A 366 2.22 -15.71 -2.37
CA THR A 366 1.19 -16.33 -3.20
C THR A 366 0.55 -15.29 -4.12
N PRO A 367 -0.04 -15.70 -5.26
CA PRO A 367 -1.05 -14.87 -5.93
C PRO A 367 -2.24 -14.62 -4.99
N ASN A 368 -3.16 -13.76 -5.41
CA ASN A 368 -4.42 -13.57 -4.69
C ASN A 368 -5.25 -14.85 -4.80
N ILE A 369 -5.48 -15.51 -3.66
CA ILE A 369 -6.28 -16.73 -3.57
C ILE A 369 -7.70 -16.32 -3.18
N SER A 370 -8.65 -16.54 -4.08
CA SER A 370 -10.04 -16.12 -3.89
C SER A 370 -10.73 -16.90 -2.78
N ILE A 371 -11.49 -16.17 -1.96
CA ILE A 371 -12.39 -16.65 -0.92
C ILE A 371 -13.79 -16.18 -1.31
N PRO A 372 -14.64 -17.08 -1.85
CA PRO A 372 -15.99 -16.73 -2.24
C PRO A 372 -16.82 -16.18 -1.08
N ASP A 373 -17.86 -15.43 -1.40
CA ASP A 373 -18.86 -14.98 -0.43
C ASP A 373 -19.38 -16.13 0.45
N LYS A 374 -19.73 -15.83 1.71
CA LYS A 374 -20.28 -16.77 2.70
C LYS A 374 -19.41 -17.97 3.09
N THR A 375 -18.28 -18.20 2.43
CA THR A 375 -17.31 -19.25 2.80
C THR A 375 -16.83 -19.02 4.24
N THR A 376 -17.00 -20.01 5.11
CA THR A 376 -16.61 -19.92 6.54
C THR A 376 -15.31 -20.64 6.84
N THR A 377 -14.88 -21.57 5.99
CA THR A 377 -13.60 -22.26 6.12
C THR A 377 -12.92 -22.34 4.76
N ALA A 378 -11.59 -22.16 4.74
CA ALA A 378 -10.79 -22.32 3.54
C ALA A 378 -9.47 -23.00 3.89
N MET A 379 -9.00 -23.86 2.98
CA MET A 379 -7.68 -24.49 3.06
C MET A 379 -6.81 -23.88 1.96
N VAL A 380 -5.72 -23.25 2.37
CA VAL A 380 -4.82 -22.55 1.48
C VAL A 380 -3.51 -23.32 1.38
N SER A 381 -3.20 -23.83 0.19
CA SER A 381 -1.92 -24.51 -0.06
C SER A 381 -0.81 -23.50 -0.28
N LEU A 382 0.36 -23.76 0.31
CA LEU A 382 1.51 -22.88 0.31
C LEU A 382 2.68 -23.56 -0.40
N ASP A 383 2.96 -23.14 -1.64
CA ASP A 383 4.03 -23.69 -2.49
C ASP A 383 5.37 -22.94 -2.31
N PHE A 384 5.78 -22.74 -1.05
CA PHE A 384 7.02 -22.03 -0.73
C PHE A 384 8.24 -22.94 -0.68
N ASN A 385 9.42 -22.35 -0.92
CA ASN A 385 10.70 -23.04 -0.89
C ASN A 385 11.70 -22.37 0.05
N HIS A 386 12.84 -23.02 0.26
CA HIS A 386 13.96 -22.55 1.09
C HIS A 386 13.64 -22.50 2.61
N PRO A 387 14.64 -22.18 3.46
CA PRO A 387 14.41 -21.96 4.88
C PRO A 387 13.62 -20.67 5.14
N LEU A 388 12.32 -20.83 5.41
CA LEU A 388 11.37 -19.78 5.74
C LEU A 388 11.58 -19.32 7.20
N ARG A 389 11.55 -18.02 7.44
CA ARG A 389 11.60 -17.46 8.81
C ARG A 389 10.24 -17.29 9.42
N GLU A 390 9.29 -16.83 8.63
CA GLU A 390 7.96 -16.49 9.09
C GLU A 390 6.98 -16.55 7.92
N ILE A 391 5.71 -16.69 8.25
CA ILE A 391 4.61 -16.48 7.30
C ILE A 391 3.77 -15.32 7.80
N ILE A 392 3.41 -14.43 6.89
CA ILE A 392 2.58 -13.26 7.15
C ILE A 392 1.45 -13.31 6.15
N TRP A 393 0.21 -13.13 6.58
CA TRP A 393 -0.92 -13.14 5.68
C TRP A 393 -1.91 -12.03 5.98
N ILE A 394 -2.60 -11.63 4.93
CA ILE A 394 -3.67 -10.65 4.95
C ILE A 394 -4.89 -11.26 4.29
N ILE A 395 -6.07 -10.86 4.76
CA ILE A 395 -7.35 -11.14 4.11
C ILE A 395 -7.92 -9.78 3.74
N GLN A 396 -8.29 -9.60 2.48
CA GLN A 396 -8.83 -8.35 1.98
C GLN A 396 -10.13 -8.61 1.23
N ARG A 397 -11.14 -7.77 1.45
CA ARG A 397 -12.38 -7.82 0.68
C ARG A 397 -12.11 -7.28 -0.73
N ASP A 398 -12.64 -7.91 -1.77
CA ASP A 398 -12.39 -7.52 -3.15
C ASP A 398 -12.91 -6.10 -3.46
N CYS A 399 -13.96 -5.68 -2.74
CA CYS A 399 -14.48 -4.31 -2.82
C CYS A 399 -13.44 -3.25 -2.44
N MET A 400 -12.48 -3.54 -1.56
CA MET A 400 -11.42 -2.58 -1.17
C MET A 400 -10.52 -2.23 -2.36
N THR A 401 -10.14 -3.24 -3.14
CA THR A 401 -9.34 -3.04 -4.36
C THR A 401 -10.11 -2.28 -5.44
N THR A 402 -11.45 -2.42 -5.44
CA THR A 402 -12.34 -1.73 -6.39
C THR A 402 -12.46 -0.23 -6.09
N VAL A 403 -12.30 0.17 -4.82
CA VAL A 403 -12.29 1.58 -4.38
C VAL A 403 -10.89 2.14 -4.18
N ASN A 404 -9.86 1.45 -4.66
CA ASN A 404 -8.44 1.82 -4.51
C ASN A 404 -7.96 1.95 -3.05
N ASP A 405 -8.62 1.29 -2.10
CA ASP A 405 -8.21 1.26 -0.69
C ASP A 405 -7.28 0.05 -0.44
N TRP A 406 -6.07 0.13 -1.02
CA TRP A 406 -5.17 -1.00 -1.20
C TRP A 406 -4.71 -1.67 0.10
N PHE A 407 -4.60 -0.94 1.19
CA PHE A 407 -4.04 -1.46 2.45
C PHE A 407 -5.07 -1.56 3.58
N ASN A 408 -6.35 -1.40 3.26
CA ASN A 408 -7.41 -1.68 4.19
C ASN A 408 -7.71 -3.19 4.21
N TYR A 409 -7.20 -3.84 5.25
CA TYR A 409 -7.44 -5.25 5.55
C TYR A 409 -8.51 -5.43 6.64
N SER A 410 -9.23 -4.36 6.97
CA SER A 410 -10.30 -4.39 7.94
C SER A 410 -11.58 -4.98 7.34
N PRO A 411 -12.55 -5.38 8.18
CA PRO A 411 -13.83 -5.83 7.66
C PRO A 411 -14.70 -4.67 7.11
N LEU A 412 -14.25 -3.41 7.18
CA LEU A 412 -15.08 -2.23 6.95
C LEU A 412 -14.42 -1.25 5.97
N SER A 413 -15.22 -0.68 5.07
CA SER A 413 -14.82 0.39 4.17
C SER A 413 -15.57 1.67 4.47
N THR A 414 -14.87 2.68 5.00
CA THR A 414 -15.41 4.04 5.16
C THR A 414 -15.84 4.63 3.81
N PHE A 415 -15.14 4.27 2.72
CA PHE A 415 -15.46 4.71 1.35
C PHE A 415 -16.75 4.15 0.78
N LEU A 416 -17.21 2.99 1.28
CA LEU A 416 -18.51 2.42 0.91
C LEU A 416 -19.64 2.91 1.82
N GLY A 417 -19.38 3.88 2.70
CA GLY A 417 -20.35 4.35 3.69
C GLY A 417 -20.64 3.33 4.78
N GLU A 418 -19.78 2.32 4.95
CA GLU A 418 -19.95 1.33 5.99
C GLU A 418 -19.55 1.92 7.35
N SER A 419 -20.43 1.75 8.33
CA SER A 419 -20.17 2.07 9.73
C SER A 419 -20.37 0.82 10.58
N GLY A 420 -19.52 0.64 11.59
CA GLY A 420 -19.52 -0.57 12.40
C GLY A 420 -18.24 -0.74 13.21
N ASN A 421 -18.12 -1.89 13.87
CA ASN A 421 -16.99 -2.13 14.76
C ASN A 421 -15.72 -2.53 13.99
N ASN A 422 -14.81 -1.57 13.79
CA ASN A 422 -13.51 -1.75 13.14
C ASN A 422 -12.46 -2.44 14.05
N SER A 423 -12.86 -3.07 15.14
CA SER A 423 -11.94 -3.87 15.99
C SER A 423 -12.04 -5.37 15.71
N ILE A 424 -13.00 -5.80 14.88
CA ILE A 424 -13.30 -7.22 14.73
C ILE A 424 -12.56 -7.83 13.55
N ASN A 425 -11.86 -8.94 13.82
CA ASN A 425 -11.10 -9.67 12.81
C ASN A 425 -12.03 -10.39 11.81
N MET A 426 -11.64 -10.41 10.53
CA MET A 426 -12.27 -11.29 9.52
C MET A 426 -11.88 -12.74 9.73
N LEU A 427 -10.61 -12.98 10.11
CA LEU A 427 -10.15 -14.27 10.58
C LEU A 427 -10.74 -14.56 11.97
N GLN A 428 -11.26 -15.76 12.18
CA GLN A 428 -11.66 -16.24 13.50
C GLN A 428 -10.56 -17.11 14.11
N GLN A 429 -10.12 -18.13 13.37
CA GLN A 429 -9.11 -19.09 13.80
C GLN A 429 -8.26 -19.55 12.62
N ALA A 430 -7.04 -20.02 12.89
CA ALA A 430 -6.19 -20.65 11.89
C ALA A 430 -5.38 -21.83 12.46
N LEU A 431 -5.00 -22.73 11.56
CA LEU A 431 -4.21 -23.93 11.80
C LEU A 431 -3.24 -24.14 10.63
N LEU A 432 -1.96 -24.30 10.92
CA LEU A 432 -0.95 -24.68 9.93
C LEU A 432 -0.70 -26.19 9.98
N GLN A 433 -0.82 -26.86 8.82
CA GLN A 433 -0.50 -28.26 8.65
C GLN A 433 0.73 -28.45 7.76
N LEU A 434 1.61 -29.35 8.17
CA LEU A 434 2.80 -29.78 7.45
C LEU A 434 2.71 -31.29 7.23
N ASP A 435 2.69 -31.74 5.98
CA ASP A 435 2.58 -33.15 5.59
C ASP A 435 1.39 -33.88 6.25
N GLY A 436 0.27 -33.16 6.38
CA GLY A 436 -0.96 -33.64 7.02
C GLY A 436 -0.96 -33.62 8.55
N TYR A 437 0.12 -33.21 9.20
CA TYR A 437 0.21 -33.07 10.65
C TYR A 437 0.06 -31.61 11.10
N ASP A 438 -0.65 -31.41 12.22
CA ASP A 438 -0.84 -30.09 12.81
C ASP A 438 0.46 -29.58 13.43
N ARG A 439 0.96 -28.43 12.95
CA ARG A 439 2.17 -27.79 13.49
C ARG A 439 1.94 -27.18 14.87
N PHE A 440 0.71 -26.71 15.12
CA PHE A 440 0.25 -26.15 16.38
C PHE A 440 -1.25 -26.39 16.52
N GLU A 441 -1.78 -26.37 17.74
CA GLU A 441 -3.23 -26.43 17.97
C GLU A 441 -3.94 -25.20 17.38
N VAL A 442 -5.18 -25.35 16.93
CA VAL A 442 -5.99 -24.24 16.40
C VAL A 442 -5.93 -23.02 17.34
N ARG A 443 -5.55 -21.86 16.80
CA ARG A 443 -5.47 -20.59 17.54
C ARG A 443 -6.43 -19.56 16.98
N ASP A 444 -6.85 -18.64 17.81
CA ASP A 444 -7.68 -17.51 17.45
C ASP A 444 -6.90 -16.42 16.69
N ALA A 445 -7.60 -15.57 15.96
CA ALA A 445 -6.98 -14.48 15.21
C ALA A 445 -6.20 -13.47 16.09
N GLY A 446 -6.59 -13.30 17.35
CA GLY A 446 -5.89 -12.44 18.30
C GLY A 446 -4.47 -12.93 18.58
N TYR A 447 -4.24 -14.23 18.58
CA TYR A 447 -2.91 -14.81 18.72
C TYR A 447 -1.97 -14.37 17.58
N PHE A 448 -2.42 -14.49 16.32
CA PHE A 448 -1.59 -14.16 15.16
C PHE A 448 -1.43 -12.66 14.92
N ARG A 449 -2.40 -11.83 15.36
CA ARG A 449 -2.38 -10.38 15.18
C ARG A 449 -1.72 -9.62 16.33
N LEU A 450 -1.87 -10.10 17.57
CA LEU A 450 -1.42 -9.37 18.76
C LEU A 450 -0.25 -10.07 19.44
N VAL A 451 -0.37 -11.37 19.71
CA VAL A 451 0.63 -12.10 20.49
C VAL A 451 1.91 -12.34 19.69
N GLN A 452 1.79 -12.79 18.44
CA GLN A 452 2.95 -13.04 17.57
C GLN A 452 3.76 -11.76 17.30
N PRO A 453 3.15 -10.61 16.89
CA PRO A 453 3.88 -9.35 16.81
C PRO A 453 4.45 -8.87 18.13
N TYR A 454 3.72 -8.99 19.23
CA TYR A 454 4.25 -8.61 20.55
C TYR A 454 5.49 -9.41 20.95
N GLN A 455 5.58 -10.69 20.56
CA GLN A 455 6.71 -11.56 20.89
C GLN A 455 7.92 -11.33 19.98
N TYR A 456 7.70 -11.03 18.70
CA TYR A 456 8.74 -11.16 17.67
C TYR A 456 9.00 -9.92 16.83
N HIS A 457 8.10 -8.92 16.85
CA HIS A 457 8.21 -7.71 16.04
C HIS A 457 8.40 -6.46 16.90
N THR A 458 8.95 -5.42 16.27
CA THR A 458 9.19 -4.12 16.92
C THR A 458 7.89 -3.39 17.25
N ASN A 459 6.84 -3.57 16.44
CA ASN A 459 5.55 -2.91 16.60
C ASN A 459 4.38 -3.89 16.45
N VAL A 460 3.30 -3.63 17.20
CA VAL A 460 2.03 -4.37 17.08
C VAL A 460 1.04 -3.48 16.34
N PRO A 461 0.77 -3.72 15.05
CA PRO A 461 -0.14 -2.89 14.30
C PRO A 461 -1.60 -3.22 14.65
N THR A 462 -2.16 -2.45 15.57
CA THR A 462 -3.52 -2.67 16.09
C THR A 462 -4.60 -2.26 15.11
N ASP A 463 -4.28 -1.56 14.03
CA ASP A 463 -5.23 -0.99 13.06
C ASP A 463 -5.20 -1.71 11.70
N THR A 464 -4.13 -2.44 11.35
CA THR A 464 -3.96 -2.99 9.99
C THR A 464 -4.26 -4.48 9.82
N PHE A 465 -4.87 -5.19 10.77
CA PHE A 465 -5.36 -6.58 10.56
C PHE A 465 -4.37 -7.57 9.89
N ILE A 466 -3.07 -7.37 10.11
CA ILE A 466 -2.00 -8.24 9.63
C ILE A 466 -1.88 -9.42 10.59
N TYR A 467 -1.79 -10.64 10.05
CA TYR A 467 -1.57 -11.85 10.83
C TYR A 467 -0.19 -12.40 10.52
N CYS A 468 0.56 -12.83 11.54
CA CYS A 468 1.84 -13.48 11.33
C CYS A 468 2.05 -14.70 12.24
N TYR A 469 2.96 -15.56 11.80
CA TYR A 469 3.48 -16.67 12.58
C TYR A 469 4.98 -16.84 12.29
N SER A 470 5.80 -16.66 13.32
CA SER A 470 7.25 -16.80 13.20
C SER A 470 7.73 -18.22 13.52
N PHE A 471 8.64 -18.74 12.68
CA PHE A 471 9.46 -19.92 12.96
C PHE A 471 10.80 -19.54 13.63
N ALA A 472 11.14 -18.26 13.64
CA ALA A 472 12.36 -17.69 14.19
C ALA A 472 12.12 -17.04 15.56
N ILE A 473 13.14 -17.04 16.43
CA ILE A 473 13.06 -16.33 17.71
C ILE A 473 13.13 -14.81 17.51
N ARG A 474 13.80 -14.35 16.46
CA ARG A 474 13.96 -12.94 16.07
C ARG A 474 13.93 -12.81 14.55
N PRO A 475 12.74 -12.71 13.93
CA PRO A 475 12.59 -12.69 12.47
C PRO A 475 13.14 -11.40 11.81
N GLU A 476 13.16 -10.29 12.54
CA GLU A 476 13.67 -8.99 12.05
C GLU A 476 15.21 -8.89 12.05
N GLU A 477 15.89 -9.72 12.85
CA GLU A 477 17.35 -9.73 12.91
C GLU A 477 17.95 -10.43 11.70
N LEU A 478 19.10 -9.93 11.25
CA LEU A 478 19.85 -10.55 10.17
C LEU A 478 20.42 -11.92 10.57
N GLN A 479 20.82 -12.06 11.84
CA GLN A 479 21.36 -13.30 12.36
C GLN A 479 20.24 -14.35 12.44
N PRO A 480 20.37 -15.50 11.75
CA PRO A 480 19.33 -16.53 11.79
C PRO A 480 19.10 -17.04 13.20
N SER A 481 17.84 -17.11 13.59
CA SER A 481 17.40 -17.49 14.94
C SER A 481 16.29 -18.55 14.93
N GLY A 482 16.13 -19.26 13.81
CA GLY A 482 15.14 -20.31 13.57
C GLY A 482 14.58 -20.22 12.14
N SER A 483 14.24 -21.37 11.56
CA SER A 483 13.65 -21.43 10.22
C SER A 483 12.97 -22.78 9.98
N LEU A 484 11.97 -22.80 9.10
CA LEU A 484 11.34 -24.01 8.55
C LEU A 484 11.82 -24.24 7.12
N ASN A 485 12.43 -25.39 6.83
CA ASN A 485 12.87 -25.70 5.46
C ASN A 485 11.71 -26.22 4.61
N ALA A 486 11.05 -25.32 3.86
CA ALA A 486 9.90 -25.68 3.05
C ALA A 486 10.24 -26.56 1.84
N SER A 487 11.48 -26.50 1.32
CA SER A 487 11.93 -27.38 0.24
C SER A 487 12.06 -28.87 0.63
N ARG A 488 11.78 -29.22 1.89
CA ARG A 488 11.79 -30.59 2.41
C ARG A 488 10.43 -31.05 2.90
N ILE A 489 9.39 -30.24 2.68
CA ILE A 489 8.01 -30.49 3.07
C ILE A 489 7.24 -30.67 1.77
N ASP A 490 6.48 -31.76 1.66
CA ASP A 490 5.74 -32.09 0.45
C ASP A 490 4.43 -31.31 0.38
N SER A 491 3.79 -31.05 1.52
CA SER A 491 2.56 -30.26 1.59
C SER A 491 2.52 -29.32 2.79
N MET A 492 2.30 -28.05 2.52
CA MET A 492 2.12 -27.01 3.54
C MET A 492 0.76 -26.36 3.33
N ASN A 493 -0.16 -26.50 4.29
CA ASN A 493 -1.52 -26.00 4.16
C ASN A 493 -1.90 -25.14 5.36
N LEU A 494 -2.35 -23.92 5.10
CA LEU A 494 -2.94 -23.02 6.08
C LEU A 494 -4.47 -23.18 6.04
N GLN A 495 -5.02 -23.81 7.07
CA GLN A 495 -6.46 -23.86 7.29
C GLN A 495 -6.90 -22.60 8.03
N ILE A 496 -7.90 -21.91 7.50
CA ILE A 496 -8.48 -20.72 8.10
C ILE A 496 -9.98 -20.92 8.32
N ALA A 497 -10.46 -20.46 9.47
CA ALA A 497 -11.87 -20.26 9.75
C ALA A 497 -12.14 -18.75 9.77
N LEU A 498 -13.07 -18.32 8.93
CA LEU A 498 -13.50 -16.95 8.78
C LEU A 498 -14.76 -16.71 9.59
N ARG A 499 -14.92 -15.49 10.06
CA ARG A 499 -16.16 -15.08 10.71
C ARG A 499 -17.34 -15.25 9.74
N PRO A 500 -18.44 -15.87 10.16
CA PRO A 500 -19.68 -15.88 9.39
C PRO A 500 -20.24 -14.47 9.18
N ASP A 501 -20.91 -14.24 8.05
CA ASP A 501 -21.64 -12.99 7.82
C ASP A 501 -22.67 -12.77 8.94
N PRO A 502 -22.92 -11.52 9.35
CA PRO A 502 -23.92 -11.23 10.37
C PRO A 502 -25.30 -11.73 9.93
N PRO A 503 -26.16 -12.20 10.85
CA PRO A 503 -27.55 -12.50 10.53
C PRO A 503 -28.22 -11.25 9.92
N SER A 504 -29.10 -11.46 8.93
CA SER A 504 -29.81 -10.38 8.22
C SER A 504 -30.71 -9.52 9.12
N THR A 505 -30.90 -9.91 10.37
CA THR A 505 -31.63 -9.17 11.41
C THR A 505 -30.77 -8.13 12.13
N LEU A 506 -29.44 -8.20 12.03
CA LEU A 506 -28.53 -7.16 12.52
C LEU A 506 -28.33 -6.11 11.43
N THR A 507 -29.25 -5.15 11.37
CA THR A 507 -29.23 -4.03 10.41
C THR A 507 -28.78 -2.71 11.03
N ASP A 508 -28.74 -2.63 12.37
CA ASP A 508 -28.33 -1.44 13.09
C ASP A 508 -26.80 -1.31 13.14
N GLN A 509 -26.26 -0.35 12.40
CA GLN A 509 -24.82 -0.05 12.33
C GLN A 509 -24.24 0.48 13.65
N SER A 510 -25.08 0.92 14.58
CA SER A 510 -24.66 1.36 15.91
C SER A 510 -24.47 0.20 16.90
N ASP A 511 -24.91 -1.01 16.58
CA ASP A 511 -24.69 -2.19 17.41
C ASP A 511 -23.20 -2.58 17.40
N PRO A 512 -22.55 -2.73 18.56
CA PRO A 512 -21.13 -3.10 18.63
C PRO A 512 -20.81 -4.49 18.02
N ARG A 513 -21.83 -5.32 17.75
CA ARG A 513 -21.71 -6.62 17.07
C ARG A 513 -21.85 -6.51 15.56
N TYR A 514 -22.40 -5.40 15.06
CA TYR A 514 -22.57 -5.15 13.64
C TYR A 514 -21.22 -5.07 12.93
N VAL A 515 -21.11 -5.84 11.87
CA VAL A 515 -20.00 -5.81 10.92
C VAL A 515 -20.58 -5.94 9.52
N PRO A 516 -20.05 -5.24 8.52
CA PRO A 516 -20.53 -5.38 7.15
C PRO A 516 -20.45 -6.82 6.63
N ILE A 517 -21.30 -7.14 5.65
CA ILE A 517 -21.22 -8.42 4.92
C ILE A 517 -19.87 -8.45 4.21
N ARG A 518 -19.12 -9.55 4.38
CA ARG A 518 -17.76 -9.64 3.82
C ARG A 518 -17.77 -9.53 2.30
N GLY A 519 -18.70 -10.24 1.66
CA GLY A 519 -18.68 -10.44 0.21
C GLY A 519 -17.50 -11.33 -0.21
N ASN A 520 -17.10 -11.22 -1.47
CA ASN A 520 -15.89 -11.86 -1.98
C ASN A 520 -14.65 -11.21 -1.34
N ALA A 521 -13.68 -12.05 -1.03
CA ALA A 521 -12.41 -11.64 -0.49
C ALA A 521 -11.30 -12.44 -1.15
N HIS A 522 -10.06 -12.05 -0.91
CA HIS A 522 -8.91 -12.86 -1.22
C HIS A 522 -7.95 -12.90 -0.04
N ILE A 523 -7.18 -13.97 0.03
CA ILE A 523 -6.07 -14.11 0.95
C ILE A 523 -4.76 -14.06 0.17
N ARG A 524 -3.77 -13.41 0.76
CA ARG A 524 -2.41 -13.40 0.26
C ARG A 524 -1.44 -13.69 1.39
N ILE A 525 -0.49 -14.56 1.12
CA ILE A 525 0.54 -14.99 2.08
C ILE A 525 1.89 -14.56 1.56
N TYR A 526 2.66 -13.94 2.44
CA TYR A 526 4.05 -13.54 2.27
C TYR A 526 4.93 -14.38 3.20
N THR A 527 6.15 -14.65 2.77
CA THR A 527 7.18 -15.26 3.59
C THR A 527 8.55 -14.68 3.27
N THR A 528 9.39 -14.57 4.29
CA THR A 528 10.81 -14.25 4.13
C THR A 528 11.63 -15.52 4.22
N ASN A 529 12.52 -15.73 3.27
CA ASN A 529 13.40 -16.89 3.24
C ASN A 529 14.87 -16.50 3.15
N HIS A 530 15.72 -17.41 3.61
CA HIS A 530 17.16 -17.29 3.44
C HIS A 530 17.62 -17.88 2.10
N ASN A 531 18.64 -17.25 1.52
CA ASN A 531 19.43 -17.82 0.43
C ASN A 531 20.88 -17.32 0.52
N ILE A 532 21.78 -17.88 -0.28
CA ILE A 532 23.18 -17.49 -0.31
C ILE A 532 23.48 -16.85 -1.67
N LEU A 533 23.87 -15.58 -1.64
CA LEU A 533 24.43 -14.88 -2.79
C LEU A 533 25.95 -15.08 -2.77
N ARG A 534 26.46 -15.85 -3.73
CA ARG A 534 27.89 -16.10 -3.88
C ARG A 534 28.46 -15.21 -4.98
N ILE A 535 29.58 -14.54 -4.68
CA ILE A 535 30.30 -13.64 -5.59
C ILE A 535 31.73 -14.12 -5.75
N VAL A 536 32.10 -14.51 -6.97
CA VAL A 536 33.42 -15.08 -7.30
C VAL A 536 33.87 -14.58 -8.67
N ASN A 537 35.13 -14.16 -8.79
CA ASN A 537 35.78 -13.77 -10.05
C ASN A 537 35.00 -12.72 -10.88
N GLY A 538 34.31 -11.79 -10.22
CA GLY A 538 33.55 -10.74 -10.93
C GLY A 538 32.10 -11.09 -11.25
N PHE A 539 31.64 -12.30 -10.89
CA PHE A 539 30.29 -12.81 -11.15
C PHE A 539 29.56 -13.07 -9.83
N GLY A 540 28.26 -12.76 -9.80
CA GLY A 540 27.39 -13.02 -8.65
C GLY A 540 26.19 -13.87 -9.05
N GLY A 541 25.77 -14.79 -8.18
CA GLY A 541 24.59 -15.61 -8.38
C GLY A 541 24.08 -16.28 -7.11
N LEU A 542 22.81 -16.69 -7.13
CA LEU A 542 22.22 -17.46 -6.03
C LEU A 542 22.75 -18.89 -6.02
N LEU A 543 23.05 -19.40 -4.83
CA LEU A 543 23.50 -20.77 -4.66
C LEU A 543 22.35 -21.78 -4.80
N PHE A 544 21.19 -21.47 -4.22
CA PHE A 544 20.00 -22.31 -4.30
C PHE A 544 18.99 -21.69 -5.26
N LYS A 545 18.55 -22.49 -6.24
CA LYS A 545 17.51 -22.14 -7.22
C LYS A 545 16.30 -23.04 -6.95
N ILE A 546 15.10 -22.51 -7.20
CA ILE A 546 13.84 -23.24 -7.17
C ILE A 546 13.68 -23.97 -8.50
#